data_AF-A0A3D3DLL0-F1
#
_entry.id   AF-A0A3D3DLL0-F1
#
_cell.length_a   1.000
_cell.length_b   1.000
_cell.length_c   1.000
_cell.angle_alpha   90.00
_cell.angle_beta   90.00
_cell.angle_gamma   90.00
#
_symmetry.space_group_name_H-M   'P 1'
#
loop_
_entity.id
_entity.type
_entity.pdbx_description
1 polymer ?
#
loop_
_entity_poly.entity_id
_entity_poly.type
_entity_poly.pdbx_seq_one_letter_code
_entity_poly.pdbx_strand_id
1 'polypeptide(L)'
;MAWPCREGFNSEATCLNYAEVAKTISRFEPVSMVVHPQDREAAQTVLGSQINCVEIPIDDGWFRDNGPNFLVNDRGDVAGACFGFNAWGGNYEPFEDDAQAAPRLMSTLGLQMFPSRMIAEGGGITVDGEGTLITTETCFLNPNRNPGWSKSEVEAELCRMLGVTKVIWIP
;
A
#
# COMPACT_ATOMS: atom_id res chain seq x y z
N MET A 1 7.32 -4.85 -0.23
CA MET A 1 7.87 -3.57 -0.74
C MET A 1 7.54 -3.47 -2.23
N ALA A 2 7.68 -2.31 -2.87
CA ALA A 2 7.60 -2.20 -4.34
C ALA A 2 8.90 -1.61 -4.89
N TRP A 3 9.30 -2.08 -6.07
CA TRP A 3 10.53 -1.67 -6.73
C TRP A 3 10.33 -0.31 -7.42
N PRO A 4 11.32 0.60 -7.37
CA PRO A 4 11.19 1.90 -8.01
C PRO A 4 11.21 1.74 -9.54
N CYS A 5 10.11 2.08 -10.20
CA CYS A 5 9.94 1.93 -11.66
C CYS A 5 9.60 3.25 -12.37
N ARG A 6 9.15 4.29 -11.65
CA ARG A 6 8.80 5.58 -12.23
C ARG A 6 10.04 6.27 -12.83
N GLU A 7 9.94 6.70 -14.08
CA GLU A 7 10.99 7.47 -14.74
C GLU A 7 11.34 8.72 -13.93
N GLY A 8 12.64 8.99 -13.78
CA GLY A 8 13.16 10.08 -12.95
C GLY A 8 13.30 9.75 -11.47
N PHE A 9 12.66 8.68 -10.98
CA PHE A 9 12.81 8.19 -9.60
C PHE A 9 13.50 6.81 -9.52
N ASN A 10 13.66 6.12 -10.64
CA ASN A 10 14.26 4.78 -10.75
C ASN A 10 15.76 4.78 -11.10
N SER A 11 16.52 5.77 -10.62
CA SER A 11 17.97 5.80 -10.83
C SER A 11 18.65 4.55 -10.27
N GLU A 12 19.83 4.18 -10.80
CA GLU A 12 20.61 3.05 -10.28
C GLU A 12 20.86 3.19 -8.76
N ALA A 13 21.20 4.39 -8.29
CA ALA A 13 21.37 4.67 -6.87
C ALA A 13 20.09 4.42 -6.06
N THR A 14 18.92 4.81 -6.59
CA THR A 14 17.63 4.53 -5.95
C THR A 14 17.38 3.03 -5.85
N CYS A 15 17.58 2.29 -6.96
CA CYS A 15 17.44 0.84 -7.01
C CYS A 15 18.35 0.13 -6.00
N LEU A 16 19.61 0.57 -5.88
CA LEU A 16 20.55 0.04 -4.89
C LEU A 16 20.09 0.31 -3.45
N ASN A 17 19.59 1.51 -3.16
CA ASN A 17 19.06 1.86 -1.83
C ASN A 17 17.83 1.01 -1.46
N TYR A 18 16.89 0.81 -2.38
CA TYR A 18 15.73 -0.06 -2.17
C TYR A 18 16.16 -1.51 -1.90
N ALA A 19 17.15 -2.00 -2.64
CA ALA A 19 17.69 -3.34 -2.42
C ALA A 19 18.42 -3.46 -1.08
N GLU A 20 19.14 -2.44 -0.63
CA GLU A 20 19.79 -2.43 0.68
C GLU A 20 18.77 -2.51 1.82
N VAL A 21 17.68 -1.74 1.75
CA VAL A 21 16.58 -1.82 2.72
C VAL A 21 15.96 -3.22 2.70
N ALA A 22 15.64 -3.75 1.53
CA ALA A 22 15.03 -5.07 1.40
C ALA A 22 15.93 -6.20 1.94
N LYS A 23 17.23 -6.17 1.65
CA LYS A 23 18.23 -7.13 2.19
C LYS A 23 18.43 -6.97 3.69
N THR A 24 18.29 -5.75 4.21
CA THR A 24 18.38 -5.50 5.65
C THR A 24 17.19 -6.10 6.38
N ILE A 25 15.98 -5.90 5.88
CA ILE A 25 14.75 -6.51 6.41
C ILE A 25 14.81 -8.04 6.29
N SER A 26 15.36 -8.57 5.19
CA SER A 26 15.42 -10.02 4.94
C SER A 26 16.27 -10.81 5.94
N ARG A 27 17.02 -10.12 6.82
CA ARG A 27 17.73 -10.74 7.94
C ARG A 27 16.80 -11.10 9.10
N PHE A 28 15.59 -10.56 9.14
CA PHE A 28 14.64 -10.70 10.23
C PHE A 28 13.37 -11.43 9.79
N GLU A 29 12.89 -11.18 8.57
CA GLU A 29 11.66 -11.78 8.04
C GLU A 29 11.73 -11.97 6.51
N PRO A 30 10.95 -12.89 5.91
CA PRO A 30 10.88 -13.02 4.46
C PRO A 30 10.42 -11.72 3.78
N VAL A 31 11.06 -11.36 2.67
CA VAL A 31 10.73 -10.16 1.90
C VAL A 31 10.24 -10.53 0.51
N SER A 32 9.08 -9.98 0.15
CA SER A 32 8.58 -9.93 -1.23
C SER A 32 8.69 -8.51 -1.78
N MET A 33 9.27 -8.39 -2.96
CA MET A 33 9.34 -7.15 -3.73
C MET A 33 8.32 -7.22 -4.87
N VAL A 34 7.31 -6.36 -4.83
CA VAL A 34 6.46 -6.12 -5.98
C VAL A 34 7.28 -5.41 -7.05
N VAL A 35 7.25 -5.92 -8.28
CA VAL A 35 8.01 -5.37 -9.40
C VAL A 35 7.09 -5.18 -10.60
N HIS A 36 7.27 -4.09 -11.33
CA HIS A 36 6.71 -4.00 -12.67
C HIS A 36 7.32 -5.14 -13.52
N PRO A 37 6.52 -5.89 -14.31
CA PRO A 37 7.01 -7.09 -15.01
C PRO A 37 8.27 -6.85 -15.87
N GLN A 38 8.37 -5.69 -16.51
CA GLN A 38 9.53 -5.33 -17.34
C GLN A 38 10.84 -5.21 -16.54
N ASP A 39 10.77 -4.92 -15.24
CA ASP A 39 11.93 -4.70 -14.37
C ASP A 39 12.33 -5.97 -13.61
N ARG A 40 11.59 -7.06 -13.79
CA ARG A 40 11.72 -8.31 -13.02
C ARG A 40 13.14 -8.87 -12.97
N GLU A 41 13.82 -8.90 -14.11
CA GLU A 41 15.17 -9.46 -14.24
C GLU A 41 16.23 -8.54 -13.63
N ALA A 42 16.15 -7.24 -13.94
CA ALA A 42 17.05 -6.22 -13.39
C ALA A 42 16.93 -6.15 -11.86
N ALA A 43 15.71 -6.09 -11.33
CA ALA A 43 15.45 -6.07 -9.90
C ALA A 43 16.02 -7.33 -9.21
N GLN A 44 15.78 -8.52 -9.75
CA GLN A 44 16.29 -9.77 -9.16
C GLN A 44 17.82 -9.83 -9.11
N THR A 45 18.48 -9.34 -10.15
CA THR A 45 19.93 -9.27 -10.21
C THR A 45 20.49 -8.49 -9.02
N VAL A 46 19.87 -7.34 -8.71
CA VAL A 46 20.28 -6.49 -7.60
C VAL A 46 19.86 -7.08 -6.25
N LEU A 47 18.64 -7.62 -6.14
CA LEU A 47 18.07 -8.16 -4.91
C LEU A 47 18.71 -9.49 -4.48
N GLY A 48 19.23 -10.28 -5.43
CA GLY A 48 19.72 -11.64 -5.19
C GLY A 48 18.58 -12.64 -4.99
N SER A 49 18.88 -13.92 -4.85
CA SER A 49 17.87 -15.00 -4.87
C SER A 49 17.04 -15.17 -3.59
N GLN A 50 17.39 -14.48 -2.50
CA GLN A 50 16.71 -14.60 -1.20
C GLN A 50 15.41 -13.78 -1.13
N ILE A 51 15.26 -12.77 -1.98
CA ILE A 51 14.09 -11.90 -2.01
C ILE A 51 13.25 -12.30 -3.22
N ASN A 52 11.98 -12.62 -2.96
CA ASN A 52 11.05 -13.01 -4.00
C ASN A 52 10.52 -11.78 -4.73
N CYS A 53 10.59 -11.77 -6.06
CA CYS A 53 9.94 -10.73 -6.86
C CYS A 53 8.54 -11.21 -7.29
N VAL A 54 7.53 -10.40 -6.98
CA VAL A 54 6.12 -10.62 -7.35
C VAL A 54 5.77 -9.65 -8.47
N GLU A 55 5.46 -10.16 -9.66
CA GLU A 55 5.18 -9.33 -10.83
C GLU A 55 3.75 -8.78 -10.78
N ILE A 56 3.63 -7.46 -10.56
CA ILE A 56 2.38 -6.73 -10.58
C ILE A 56 2.70 -5.39 -11.27
N PRO A 57 1.99 -5.01 -12.35
CA PRO A 57 2.18 -3.70 -12.94
C PRO A 57 1.82 -2.62 -11.90
N ILE A 58 2.73 -1.66 -11.76
CA ILE A 58 2.72 -0.51 -10.86
C ILE A 58 3.33 0.68 -11.60
N ASP A 59 2.92 1.89 -11.25
CA ASP A 59 3.48 3.12 -11.82
C ASP A 59 4.62 3.67 -10.93
N ASP A 60 4.60 3.42 -9.62
CA ASP A 60 5.63 3.85 -8.68
C ASP A 60 5.87 2.89 -7.49
N GLY A 61 7.02 3.03 -6.83
CA GLY A 61 7.54 2.13 -5.80
C GLY A 61 6.93 2.28 -4.38
N TRP A 62 5.73 2.85 -4.23
CA TRP A 62 5.17 3.27 -2.93
C TRP A 62 4.17 2.29 -2.30
N PHE A 63 4.57 1.04 -2.12
CA PHE A 63 3.66 -0.04 -1.68
C PHE A 63 3.01 0.12 -0.30
N ARG A 64 3.53 1.03 0.53
CA ARG A 64 2.89 1.42 1.80
C ARG A 64 1.52 2.06 1.55
N ASP A 65 1.38 2.80 0.46
CA ASP A 65 0.23 3.65 0.20
C ASP A 65 -0.77 3.01 -0.76
N ASN A 66 -0.30 2.35 -1.80
CA ASN A 66 -1.14 1.72 -2.84
C ASN A 66 -1.31 0.19 -2.67
N GLY A 67 -0.66 -0.41 -1.68
CA GLY A 67 -0.82 -1.83 -1.32
C GLY A 67 -2.06 -2.09 -0.45
N PRO A 68 -2.43 -3.37 -0.25
CA PRO A 68 -3.54 -3.71 0.63
C PRO A 68 -3.16 -3.50 2.10
N ASN A 69 -4.13 -3.11 2.92
CA ASN A 69 -4.00 -3.19 4.37
C ASN A 69 -4.44 -4.59 4.79
N PHE A 70 -3.49 -5.45 5.17
CA PHE A 70 -3.80 -6.81 5.59
C PHE A 70 -4.58 -6.82 6.91
N LEU A 71 -5.57 -7.70 6.96
CA LEU A 71 -6.45 -7.96 8.10
C LEU A 71 -6.25 -9.40 8.54
N VAL A 72 -6.43 -9.65 9.84
CA VAL A 72 -6.45 -11.00 10.41
C VAL A 72 -7.64 -11.11 11.36
N ASN A 73 -8.33 -12.25 11.35
CA ASN A 73 -9.41 -12.53 12.29
C ASN A 73 -8.92 -13.42 13.45
N ASP A 74 -9.79 -13.68 14.44
CA ASP A 74 -9.48 -14.50 15.62
C ASP A 74 -9.12 -15.97 15.30
N ARG A 75 -9.41 -16.43 14.07
CA ARG A 75 -9.04 -17.78 13.60
C ARG A 75 -7.70 -17.81 12.87
N GLY A 76 -7.08 -16.65 12.63
CA GLY A 76 -5.86 -16.51 11.85
C GLY A 76 -6.08 -16.44 10.34
N ASP A 77 -7.33 -16.33 9.86
CA ASP A 77 -7.59 -16.14 8.43
C ASP A 77 -7.15 -14.73 8.02
N VAL A 78 -6.42 -14.62 6.91
CA VAL A 78 -5.90 -13.36 6.38
C VAL A 78 -6.77 -12.85 5.23
N ALA A 79 -7.06 -11.55 5.24
CA ALA A 79 -7.73 -10.83 4.16
C ALA A 79 -7.04 -9.48 3.91
N GLY A 80 -7.48 -8.73 2.91
CA GLY A 80 -6.93 -7.41 2.58
C GLY A 80 -8.02 -6.36 2.40
N ALA A 81 -7.92 -5.26 3.14
CA ALA A 81 -8.67 -4.04 2.88
C ALA A 81 -7.99 -3.28 1.73
N CYS A 82 -8.71 -3.13 0.62
CA CYS A 82 -8.23 -2.46 -0.59
C CYS A 82 -9.00 -1.15 -0.76
N PHE A 83 -8.35 -0.04 -0.42
CA PHE A 83 -8.87 1.31 -0.68
C PHE A 83 -8.59 1.73 -2.13
N GLY A 84 -9.28 2.77 -2.58
CA GLY A 84 -8.90 3.44 -3.82
C GLY A 84 -7.62 4.24 -3.62
N PHE A 85 -6.86 4.43 -4.70
CA PHE A 85 -5.65 5.23 -4.73
C PHE A 85 -5.72 6.21 -5.89
N ASN A 86 -5.26 7.44 -5.68
CA ASN A 86 -5.28 8.51 -6.69
C ASN A 86 -3.97 9.31 -6.75
N ALA A 87 -2.83 8.69 -6.46
CA ALA A 87 -1.53 9.36 -6.41
C ALA A 87 -1.51 10.61 -5.52
N TRP A 88 -1.97 10.45 -4.29
CA TRP A 88 -2.00 11.51 -3.27
C TRP A 88 -2.76 12.78 -3.68
N GLY A 89 -3.85 12.62 -4.43
CA GLY A 89 -4.70 13.72 -4.91
C GLY A 89 -4.32 14.21 -6.30
N GLY A 90 -3.83 13.32 -7.17
CA GLY A 90 -3.44 13.60 -8.55
C GLY A 90 -2.07 14.27 -8.67
N ASN A 91 -1.15 14.02 -7.73
CA ASN A 91 0.19 14.60 -7.78
C ASN A 91 1.08 13.96 -8.86
N TYR A 92 0.76 12.73 -9.27
CA TYR A 92 1.51 11.99 -10.27
C TYR A 92 0.56 11.33 -11.27
N GLU A 93 0.99 11.27 -12.52
CA GLU A 93 0.33 10.60 -13.63
C GLU A 93 1.39 9.86 -14.47
N PRO A 94 1.09 8.70 -15.06
CA PRO A 94 -0.07 7.85 -14.76
C PRO A 94 -0.01 7.26 -13.33
N PHE A 95 -1.15 6.76 -12.83
CA PHE A 95 -1.27 6.04 -11.56
C PHE A 95 -2.28 4.87 -11.60
N GLU A 96 -2.81 4.55 -12.77
CA GLU A 96 -3.86 3.55 -12.95
C GLU A 96 -3.40 2.14 -12.54
N ASP A 97 -2.13 1.80 -12.75
CA ASP A 97 -1.57 0.53 -12.31
C ASP A 97 -1.34 0.51 -10.80
N ASP A 98 -0.89 1.63 -10.21
CA ASP A 98 -0.84 1.81 -8.76
C ASP A 98 -2.23 1.63 -8.11
N ALA A 99 -3.28 2.19 -8.72
CA ALA A 99 -4.65 2.05 -8.24
C ALA A 99 -5.20 0.62 -8.29
N GLN A 100 -4.55 -0.27 -9.06
CA GLN A 100 -4.89 -1.69 -9.13
C GLN A 100 -3.90 -2.58 -8.36
N ALA A 101 -2.85 -2.02 -7.74
CA ALA A 101 -1.79 -2.79 -7.11
C ALA A 101 -2.32 -3.66 -5.95
N ALA A 102 -3.13 -3.10 -5.06
CA ALA A 102 -3.76 -3.84 -3.96
C ALA A 102 -4.63 -5.03 -4.42
N PRO A 103 -5.68 -4.84 -5.25
CA PRO A 103 -6.52 -5.96 -5.69
C PRO A 103 -5.74 -6.98 -6.54
N ARG A 104 -4.77 -6.56 -7.34
CA ARG A 104 -3.88 -7.49 -8.09
C ARG A 104 -3.07 -8.36 -7.13
N LEU A 105 -2.48 -7.78 -6.08
CA LEU A 105 -1.74 -8.56 -5.09
C LEU A 105 -2.65 -9.57 -4.38
N MET A 106 -3.83 -9.14 -3.92
CA MET A 106 -4.76 -10.04 -3.23
C MET A 106 -5.19 -11.22 -4.12
N SER A 107 -5.45 -10.95 -5.40
CA SER A 107 -5.73 -11.98 -6.41
C SER A 107 -4.56 -12.94 -6.61
N THR A 108 -3.34 -12.43 -6.77
CA THR A 108 -2.11 -13.23 -6.90
C THR A 108 -1.88 -14.15 -5.69
N LEU A 109 -2.22 -13.69 -4.49
CA LEU A 109 -2.10 -14.48 -3.27
C LEU A 109 -3.28 -15.44 -3.03
N GLY A 110 -4.36 -15.33 -3.82
CA GLY A 110 -5.58 -16.11 -3.62
C GLY A 110 -6.30 -15.77 -2.30
N LEU A 111 -6.11 -14.56 -1.78
CA LEU A 111 -6.64 -14.12 -0.48
C LEU A 111 -7.93 -13.30 -0.65
N GLN A 112 -8.82 -13.38 0.34
CA GLN A 112 -10.04 -12.59 0.36
C GLN A 112 -9.70 -11.10 0.43
N MET A 113 -10.44 -10.27 -0.32
CA MET A 113 -10.30 -8.81 -0.28
C MET A 113 -11.63 -8.13 0.00
N PHE A 114 -11.56 -6.99 0.68
CA PHE A 114 -12.67 -6.07 0.91
C PHE A 114 -12.38 -4.76 0.17
N PRO A 115 -13.11 -4.42 -0.90
CA PRO A 115 -12.91 -3.17 -1.62
C PRO A 115 -13.62 -1.99 -0.95
N SER A 116 -13.05 -0.80 -1.12
CA SER A 116 -13.66 0.48 -0.79
C SER A 116 -13.55 1.44 -1.98
N ARG A 117 -14.55 2.32 -2.14
CA ARG A 117 -14.48 3.45 -3.08
C ARG A 117 -13.79 4.68 -2.46
N MET A 118 -13.50 4.65 -1.16
CA MET A 118 -12.80 5.72 -0.47
C MET A 118 -11.34 5.72 -0.91
N ILE A 119 -10.84 6.89 -1.27
CA ILE A 119 -9.42 7.13 -1.50
C ILE A 119 -8.75 7.23 -0.14
N ALA A 120 -7.82 6.31 0.12
CA ALA A 120 -7.02 6.32 1.34
C ALA A 120 -5.70 5.58 1.12
N GLU A 121 -4.62 6.20 1.59
CA GLU A 121 -3.29 5.63 1.55
C GLU A 121 -2.95 4.96 2.89
N GLY A 122 -2.33 3.77 2.83
CA GLY A 122 -1.91 3.04 4.03
C GLY A 122 -0.93 3.81 4.92
N GLY A 123 -0.12 4.73 4.38
CA GLY A 123 0.77 5.59 5.17
C GLY A 123 0.05 6.60 6.08
N GLY A 124 -1.21 6.92 5.79
CA GLY A 124 -2.06 7.76 6.66
C GLY A 124 -2.74 7.00 7.80
N ILE A 125 -2.51 5.68 7.90
CA ILE A 125 -3.21 4.78 8.81
C ILE A 125 -2.22 4.24 9.83
N THR A 126 -2.48 4.47 11.11
CA THR A 126 -1.76 3.80 12.21
C THR A 126 -2.79 3.17 13.14
N VAL A 127 -2.64 1.88 13.46
CA VAL A 127 -3.56 1.14 14.34
C VAL A 127 -2.81 0.57 15.55
N ASP A 128 -3.52 0.44 16.68
CA ASP A 128 -2.97 -0.18 17.90
C ASP A 128 -3.16 -1.70 17.98
N GLY A 129 -4.04 -2.26 17.14
CA GLY A 129 -4.44 -3.67 17.19
C GLY A 129 -5.51 -3.99 18.23
N GLU A 130 -6.02 -2.99 18.95
CA GLU A 130 -7.02 -3.10 20.02
C GLU A 130 -8.29 -2.27 19.74
N GLY A 131 -8.44 -1.79 18.51
CA GLY A 131 -9.64 -1.10 18.03
C GLY A 131 -9.52 0.41 17.91
N THR A 132 -8.30 0.97 17.99
CA THR A 132 -8.03 2.39 17.75
C THR A 132 -7.20 2.61 16.49
N LEU A 133 -7.62 3.59 15.69
CA LEU A 133 -6.86 4.15 14.58
C LEU A 133 -6.45 5.59 14.89
N ILE A 134 -5.22 5.95 14.54
CA ILE A 134 -4.70 7.33 14.55
C ILE A 134 -4.46 7.74 13.09
N THR A 135 -4.96 8.92 12.74
CA THR A 135 -4.79 9.55 11.42
C THR A 135 -4.75 11.07 11.55
N THR A 136 -4.50 11.79 10.44
CA THR A 136 -4.56 13.26 10.40
C THR A 136 -5.79 13.77 9.65
N GLU A 137 -6.31 14.94 10.06
CA GLU A 137 -7.39 15.64 9.34
C GLU A 137 -6.90 16.15 7.98
N THR A 138 -5.69 16.69 7.95
CA THR A 138 -5.03 17.23 6.75
C THR A 138 -4.85 16.23 5.61
N CYS A 139 -4.86 14.93 5.92
CA CYS A 139 -4.78 13.85 4.93
C CYS A 139 -6.18 13.45 4.42
N PHE A 140 -6.98 12.72 5.22
CA PHE A 140 -8.21 12.10 4.71
C PHE A 140 -9.38 13.06 4.49
N LEU A 141 -9.37 14.25 5.09
CA LEU A 141 -10.40 15.27 4.87
C LEU A 141 -10.00 16.28 3.79
N ASN A 142 -8.85 16.09 3.16
CA ASN A 142 -8.47 16.92 2.01
C ASN A 142 -9.50 16.73 0.88
N PRO A 143 -10.05 17.82 0.29
CA PRO A 143 -11.04 17.73 -0.77
C PRO A 143 -10.62 16.91 -2.00
N ASN A 144 -9.31 16.75 -2.24
CA ASN A 144 -8.77 15.95 -3.34
C ASN A 144 -8.72 14.43 -3.07
N ARG A 145 -9.13 13.97 -1.88
CA ARG A 145 -9.25 12.55 -1.55
C ARG A 145 -10.66 12.04 -1.82
N ASN A 146 -11.61 12.52 -1.03
CA ASN A 146 -12.97 11.97 -0.98
C ASN A 146 -14.02 13.09 -1.16
N PRO A 147 -14.14 13.67 -2.37
CA PRO A 147 -15.09 14.75 -2.60
C PRO A 147 -16.52 14.30 -2.30
N GLY A 148 -17.23 15.09 -1.49
CA GLY A 148 -18.60 14.82 -1.07
C GLY A 148 -18.73 13.91 0.15
N TRP A 149 -17.64 13.42 0.73
CA TRP A 149 -17.68 12.67 1.99
C TRP A 149 -17.49 13.61 3.18
N SER A 150 -18.34 13.44 4.18
CA SER A 150 -18.18 14.05 5.51
C SER A 150 -17.13 13.31 6.33
N LYS A 151 -16.59 13.99 7.35
CA LYS A 151 -15.66 13.38 8.32
C LYS A 151 -16.24 12.10 8.95
N SER A 152 -17.53 12.11 9.28
CA SER A 152 -18.22 10.94 9.85
C SER A 152 -18.34 9.77 8.86
N GLU A 153 -18.49 10.03 7.56
CA GLU A 153 -18.51 8.97 6.54
C GLU A 153 -17.11 8.37 6.33
N VAL A 154 -16.07 9.21 6.32
CA VAL A 154 -14.68 8.75 6.26
C VAL A 154 -14.36 7.89 7.49
N GLU A 155 -14.72 8.35 8.70
CA GLU A 155 -14.53 7.61 9.94
C GLU A 155 -15.26 6.27 9.93
N ALA A 156 -16.53 6.25 9.51
CA ALA A 156 -17.32 5.02 9.44
C ALA A 156 -16.71 3.99 8.46
N GLU A 157 -16.19 4.46 7.33
CA GLU A 157 -15.56 3.59 6.35
C GLU A 157 -14.20 3.06 6.82
N LEU A 158 -13.39 3.88 7.49
CA LEU A 158 -12.14 3.43 8.14
C LEU A 158 -12.44 2.34 9.18
N CYS A 159 -13.44 2.56 10.05
CA CYS A 159 -13.88 1.56 11.03
C CYS A 159 -14.36 0.27 10.36
N ARG A 160 -15.19 0.37 9.32
CA ARG A 160 -15.70 -0.79 8.56
C ARG A 160 -14.58 -1.60 7.90
N MET A 161 -13.61 -0.92 7.32
CA MET A 161 -12.55 -1.56 6.52
C MET A 161 -11.43 -2.14 7.40
N LEU A 162 -11.18 -1.58 8.57
CA LEU A 162 -10.03 -1.94 9.40
C LEU A 162 -10.40 -2.64 10.72
N GLY A 163 -11.69 -2.80 11.00
CA GLY A 163 -12.16 -3.46 12.22
C GLY A 163 -11.93 -2.66 13.50
N VAL A 164 -11.68 -1.35 13.39
CA VAL A 164 -11.51 -0.45 14.52
C VAL A 164 -12.84 0.15 14.96
N THR A 165 -12.91 0.64 16.20
CA THR A 165 -14.11 1.28 16.76
C THR A 165 -13.89 2.74 17.17
N LYS A 166 -12.64 3.20 17.18
CA LYS A 166 -12.27 4.56 17.58
C LYS A 166 -11.27 5.14 16.58
N VAL A 167 -11.50 6.38 16.18
CA VAL A 167 -10.55 7.15 15.36
C VAL A 167 -10.08 8.38 16.14
N ILE A 168 -8.76 8.53 16.24
CA ILE A 168 -8.09 9.70 16.77
C ILE A 168 -7.61 10.53 15.59
N TRP A 169 -8.12 11.75 15.50
CA TRP A 169 -7.78 12.72 14.47
C TRP A 169 -6.73 13.70 15.01
N ILE A 170 -5.53 13.66 14.44
CA ILE A 170 -4.50 14.66 14.66
C ILE A 170 -4.79 15.85 13.71
N PRO A 171 -4.81 17.10 14.21
CA PRO A 171 -5.00 18.28 13.39
C PRO A 171 -3.95 18.41 12.27
#